data_AF-M1WD82-F1
#
_entry.id   AF-M1WD82-F1
#
_cell.length_a   1.000
_cell.length_b   1.000
_cell.length_c   1.000
_cell.angle_alpha   90.00
_cell.angle_beta   90.00
_cell.angle_gamma   90.00
#
_symmetry.space_group_name_H-M   'P 1'
#
loop_
_entity.id
_entity.type
_entity.pdbx_description
1 polymer ?
#
loop_
_entity_poly.entity_id
_entity_poly.type
_entity_poly.pdbx_seq_one_letter_code
_entity_poly.pdbx_strand_id
1 'polypeptide(L)'
;MRPLLTRSDRGRETPLWVMAQATLAAANPITVTYEDRNGNDRTFTQGDRMSSCHHYGTSTRNVRIESWWRLLRTGAVQYWMRVFGSLVDAGHFSKEDLADQIAMYAVYGPEVRRDLANFVGVSNTRVIRKQRNREHVVSGIPADLYRTELAPNWGVHINEDDNAADRMALNQLLDPLESVDIDRFLAQETEDWCNARLEEMGFFEAPHRDGDEPYKDFYLGLQLQIQAHQDSGAQPILQLNPIPLGGSSEYMRLFDQTNMHREDSNLEDSSIPLEFFEDDD
;
A
#
# COMPACT_ATOMS: atom_id res chain seq x y z
N MET A 1 6.56 12.23 6.50
CA MET A 1 7.61 11.63 7.35
C MET A 1 8.16 10.42 6.62
N ARG A 2 9.47 10.17 6.71
CA ARG A 2 10.14 8.98 6.18
C ARG A 2 10.83 8.23 7.33
N PRO A 3 11.04 6.91 7.26
CA PRO A 3 11.76 6.18 8.31
C PRO A 3 13.24 6.62 8.39
N LEU A 4 13.88 6.49 9.56
CA LEU A 4 15.34 6.63 9.67
C LEU A 4 16.07 5.44 9.03
N LEU A 5 15.52 4.23 9.14
CA LEU A 5 16.13 3.04 8.55
C LEU A 5 15.06 2.12 7.99
N THR A 6 15.43 1.43 6.92
CA THR A 6 14.57 0.47 6.24
C THR A 6 15.24 -0.89 6.18
N ARG A 7 14.47 -1.96 6.45
CA ARG A 7 14.90 -3.35 6.28
C ARG A 7 13.86 -4.12 5.50
N SER A 8 14.29 -4.90 4.52
CA SER A 8 13.40 -5.79 3.76
C SER A 8 14.17 -6.96 3.17
N ASP A 9 13.45 -7.93 2.62
CA ASP A 9 14.05 -8.98 1.79
C ASP A 9 14.34 -8.45 0.37
N ARG A 10 14.85 -9.34 -0.50
CA ARG A 10 15.14 -9.04 -1.90
C ARG A 10 13.91 -9.22 -2.81
N GLY A 11 12.73 -8.79 -2.35
CA GLY A 11 11.52 -8.73 -3.16
C GLY A 11 11.67 -7.91 -4.44
N ARG A 12 10.75 -8.10 -5.41
CA ARG A 12 10.82 -7.43 -6.72
C ARG A 12 10.62 -5.93 -6.63
N GLU A 13 9.79 -5.50 -5.68
CA GLU A 13 9.44 -4.10 -5.43
C GLU A 13 10.42 -3.42 -4.45
N THR A 14 11.25 -4.20 -3.75
CA THR A 14 12.21 -3.67 -2.77
C THR A 14 13.08 -2.55 -3.35
N PRO A 15 13.69 -2.69 -4.55
CA PRO A 15 14.51 -1.62 -5.12
C PRO A 15 13.77 -0.27 -5.22
N LEU A 16 12.46 -0.30 -5.52
CA LEU A 16 11.63 0.91 -5.66
C LEU A 16 11.63 1.72 -4.36
N TRP A 17 11.27 1.05 -3.28
CA TRP A 17 11.13 1.66 -1.97
C TRP A 17 12.49 2.07 -1.39
N VAL A 18 13.52 1.24 -1.58
CA VAL A 18 14.89 1.55 -1.14
C VAL A 18 15.39 2.82 -1.79
N MET A 19 15.15 2.98 -3.08
CA MET A 19 15.57 4.17 -3.80
C MET A 19 14.79 5.41 -3.38
N ALA A 20 13.46 5.31 -3.24
CA ALA A 20 12.66 6.42 -2.71
C ALA A 20 13.20 6.89 -1.35
N GLN A 21 13.52 5.93 -0.46
CA GLN A 21 14.14 6.23 0.83
C GLN A 21 15.52 6.90 0.69
N ALA A 22 16.39 6.39 -0.18
CA ALA A 22 17.73 6.92 -0.38
C ALA A 22 17.72 8.33 -1.00
N THR A 23 16.82 8.59 -1.95
CA THR A 23 16.61 9.91 -2.56
C THR A 23 16.19 10.93 -1.52
N LEU A 24 15.19 10.61 -0.70
CA LEU A 24 14.74 11.49 0.38
C LEU A 24 15.81 11.65 1.48
N ALA A 25 16.58 10.60 1.78
CA ALA A 25 17.68 10.66 2.75
C ALA A 25 18.81 11.57 2.31
N ALA A 26 19.19 11.51 1.03
CA ALA A 26 20.19 12.38 0.46
C ALA A 26 19.75 13.85 0.43
N ALA A 27 18.46 14.11 0.22
CA ALA A 27 17.92 15.46 0.15
C ALA A 27 17.81 16.15 1.52
N ASN A 28 17.61 15.38 2.60
CA ASN A 28 17.63 15.88 3.98
C ASN A 28 18.35 14.90 4.91
N PRO A 29 19.71 14.93 4.92
CA PRO A 29 20.53 14.05 5.75
C PRO A 29 20.34 14.35 7.23
N ILE A 30 20.26 13.29 8.05
CA ILE A 30 20.16 13.39 9.50
C ILE A 30 21.35 12.70 10.15
N THR A 31 21.91 13.33 11.18
CA THR A 31 22.93 12.71 12.03
C THR A 31 22.33 12.43 13.40
N VAL A 32 22.41 11.17 13.83
CA VAL A 32 21.98 10.72 15.15
C VAL A 32 23.18 10.32 16.00
N THR A 33 23.13 10.64 17.28
CA THR A 33 24.09 10.16 18.28
C THR A 33 23.52 8.91 18.95
N TYR A 34 24.35 7.88 19.13
CA TYR A 34 23.98 6.65 19.81
C TYR A 34 25.15 6.15 20.68
N GLU A 35 24.84 5.35 21.70
CA GLU A 35 25.85 4.69 22.53
C GLU A 35 26.15 3.30 21.95
N ASP A 36 27.43 2.98 21.71
CA ASP A 36 27.84 1.66 21.24
C ASP A 36 27.79 0.59 22.35
N ARG A 37 27.92 -0.70 22.00
CA ARG A 37 27.90 -1.81 22.98
C ARG A 37 28.95 -1.69 24.10
N ASN A 38 29.97 -0.84 23.93
CA ASN A 38 31.03 -0.60 24.91
C ASN A 38 30.79 0.68 25.73
N GLY A 39 29.63 1.34 25.59
CA GLY A 39 29.30 2.56 26.31
C GLY A 39 29.93 3.83 25.73
N ASN A 40 30.41 3.82 24.48
CA ASN A 40 30.99 5.01 23.86
C ASN A 40 29.97 5.72 22.97
N ASP A 41 29.94 7.05 23.04
CA ASP A 41 29.16 7.87 22.13
C ASP A 41 29.70 7.79 20.70
N ARG A 42 28.80 7.50 19.76
CA ARG A 42 29.05 7.42 18.32
C ARG A 42 28.05 8.29 17.58
N THR A 43 28.39 8.66 16.36
CA THR A 43 27.48 9.35 15.43
C THR A 43 27.25 8.50 14.19
N PHE A 44 26.04 8.58 13.66
CA PHE A 44 25.64 7.96 12.42
C PHE A 44 24.91 8.98 11.55
N THR A 45 25.35 9.16 10.31
CA THR A 45 24.74 10.07 9.34
C THR A 45 24.04 9.27 8.26
N GLN A 46 22.76 9.55 8.05
CA GLN A 46 21.93 8.94 7.02
C GLN A 46 21.97 9.78 5.73
N GLY A 47 21.98 9.12 4.56
CA GLY A 47 21.74 9.78 3.26
C GLY A 47 22.99 10.05 2.42
N ASP A 48 24.18 9.73 2.94
CA ASP A 48 25.43 9.72 2.19
C ASP A 48 25.50 8.57 1.17
N ARG A 49 24.91 7.42 1.49
CA ARG A 49 24.86 6.20 0.69
C ARG A 49 23.55 5.45 0.88
N MET A 50 23.18 4.60 -0.08
CA MET A 50 21.99 3.75 0.05
C MET A 50 22.11 2.77 1.23
N SER A 51 23.31 2.26 1.50
CA SER A 51 23.61 1.39 2.64
C SER A 51 23.48 2.09 4.00
N SER A 52 23.38 3.43 4.07
CA SER A 52 23.16 4.18 5.32
C SER A 52 21.69 4.49 5.58
N CYS A 53 20.79 4.11 4.69
CA CYS A 53 19.36 4.21 4.94
C CYS A 53 18.63 2.88 4.80
N HIS A 54 19.24 1.87 4.17
CA HIS A 54 18.65 0.58 3.91
C HIS A 54 19.60 -0.60 4.17
N HIS A 55 19.05 -1.70 4.68
CA HIS A 55 19.74 -2.98 4.82
C HIS A 55 18.86 -4.15 4.38
N TYR A 56 19.43 -5.08 3.60
CA TYR A 56 18.74 -6.32 3.25
C TYR A 56 18.81 -7.32 4.41
N GLY A 57 17.65 -7.68 4.94
CA GLY A 57 17.52 -8.77 5.90
C GLY A 57 17.31 -10.12 5.22
N THR A 58 17.64 -11.20 5.91
CA THR A 58 17.10 -12.52 5.59
C THR A 58 15.59 -12.51 5.87
N SER A 59 14.81 -13.19 5.03
CA SER A 59 13.39 -13.45 5.30
C SER A 59 13.30 -14.44 6.46
N THR A 60 13.45 -13.98 7.70
CA THR A 60 13.31 -14.82 8.89
C THR A 60 11.84 -15.17 9.03
N ARG A 61 11.49 -16.43 8.66
CA ARG A 61 10.16 -17.07 8.82
C ARG A 61 9.01 -16.06 8.84
N ASN A 62 8.47 -15.73 7.66
CA ASN A 62 7.30 -14.85 7.43
C ASN A 62 6.01 -15.24 8.20
N VAL A 63 6.06 -16.24 9.10
CA VAL A 63 4.96 -16.87 9.86
C VAL A 63 4.01 -15.86 10.50
N ARG A 64 4.49 -14.72 11.00
CA ARG A 64 3.62 -13.71 11.63
C ARG A 64 2.81 -12.92 10.60
N ILE A 65 3.47 -12.45 9.56
CA ILE A 65 2.83 -11.76 8.42
C ILE A 65 1.88 -12.74 7.73
N GLU A 66 2.30 -13.98 7.47
CA GLU A 66 1.44 -15.06 6.95
C GLU A 66 0.25 -15.36 7.88
N SER A 67 0.45 -15.34 9.20
CA SER A 67 -0.64 -15.51 10.16
C SER A 67 -1.62 -14.34 10.09
N TRP A 68 -1.14 -13.12 9.88
CA TRP A 68 -2.00 -11.95 9.71
C TRP A 68 -2.75 -12.00 8.37
N TRP A 69 -2.07 -12.35 7.27
CA TRP A 69 -2.71 -12.58 5.97
C TRP A 69 -3.78 -13.67 6.04
N ARG A 70 -3.52 -14.74 6.81
CA ARG A 70 -4.53 -15.77 7.08
C ARG A 70 -5.73 -15.18 7.84
N LEU A 71 -5.51 -14.37 8.87
CA LEU A 71 -6.60 -13.73 9.62
C LEU A 71 -7.41 -12.80 8.72
N LEU A 72 -6.77 -11.95 7.92
CA LEU A 72 -7.42 -11.08 6.94
C LEU A 72 -8.27 -11.89 5.97
N ARG A 73 -7.68 -12.95 5.40
CA ARG A 73 -8.40 -13.84 4.48
C ARG A 73 -9.62 -14.42 5.16
N THR A 74 -9.46 -15.08 6.30
CA THR A 74 -10.59 -15.75 6.99
C THR A 74 -11.63 -14.78 7.55
N GLY A 75 -11.22 -13.56 7.92
CA GLY A 75 -12.07 -12.60 8.61
C GLY A 75 -12.77 -11.58 7.71
N ALA A 76 -12.29 -11.36 6.49
CA ALA A 76 -12.86 -10.35 5.58
C ALA A 76 -12.96 -10.83 4.12
N VAL A 77 -11.91 -11.46 3.58
CA VAL A 77 -11.80 -11.67 2.12
C VAL A 77 -12.42 -12.99 1.64
N GLN A 78 -12.46 -14.02 2.49
CA GLN A 78 -12.91 -15.37 2.11
C GLN A 78 -14.38 -15.42 1.67
N TYR A 79 -15.21 -14.50 2.16
CA TYR A 79 -16.59 -14.32 1.69
C TYR A 79 -16.61 -13.85 0.24
N TRP A 80 -15.95 -12.72 -0.05
CA TRP A 80 -15.86 -12.15 -1.40
C TRP A 80 -15.22 -13.10 -2.41
N MET A 81 -14.20 -13.87 -2.02
CA MET A 81 -13.63 -14.91 -2.88
C MET A 81 -14.66 -15.96 -3.33
N ARG A 82 -15.62 -16.31 -2.46
CA ARG A 82 -16.69 -17.27 -2.82
C ARG A 82 -17.71 -16.62 -3.75
N VAL A 83 -18.13 -15.40 -3.45
CA VAL A 83 -19.07 -14.62 -4.29
C VAL A 83 -18.51 -14.42 -5.69
N PHE A 84 -17.24 -13.99 -5.81
CA PHE A 84 -16.63 -13.79 -7.13
C PHE A 84 -16.32 -15.12 -7.84
N GLY A 85 -15.98 -16.15 -7.07
CA GLY A 85 -15.85 -17.52 -7.59
C GLY A 85 -17.15 -18.01 -8.24
N SER A 86 -18.31 -17.82 -7.59
CA SER A 86 -19.60 -18.23 -8.16
C SER A 86 -19.99 -17.44 -9.40
N LEU A 87 -19.67 -16.14 -9.48
CA LEU A 87 -19.87 -15.35 -10.69
C LEU A 87 -19.04 -15.87 -11.88
N VAL A 88 -17.78 -16.25 -11.63
CA VAL A 88 -16.91 -16.85 -12.66
C VAL A 88 -17.42 -18.22 -13.07
N ASP A 89 -17.74 -19.09 -12.11
CA ASP A 89 -18.20 -20.46 -12.37
C ASP A 89 -19.54 -20.47 -13.14
N ALA A 90 -20.40 -19.48 -12.91
CA ALA A 90 -21.66 -19.30 -13.64
C ALA A 90 -21.49 -18.62 -15.01
N GLY A 91 -20.28 -18.19 -15.38
CA GLY A 91 -20.01 -17.49 -16.63
C GLY A 91 -20.56 -16.06 -16.67
N HIS A 92 -20.78 -15.44 -15.51
CA HIS A 92 -21.27 -14.06 -15.39
C HIS A 92 -20.15 -13.02 -15.40
N PHE A 93 -18.89 -13.43 -15.22
CA PHE A 93 -17.73 -12.54 -15.22
C PHE A 93 -16.61 -13.07 -16.13
N SER A 94 -16.09 -12.17 -16.97
CA SER A 94 -14.88 -12.33 -17.77
C SER A 94 -13.94 -11.16 -17.51
N LYS A 95 -12.68 -11.46 -17.16
CA LYS A 95 -11.63 -10.44 -16.98
C LYS A 95 -11.26 -9.69 -18.26
N GLU A 96 -11.62 -10.24 -19.43
CA GLU A 96 -11.33 -9.63 -20.74
C GLU A 96 -12.48 -8.73 -21.20
N ASP A 97 -13.61 -8.74 -20.49
CA ASP A 97 -14.77 -7.91 -20.78
C ASP A 97 -14.70 -6.63 -19.92
N LEU A 98 -14.80 -5.47 -20.58
CA LEU A 98 -14.72 -4.18 -19.90
C LEU A 98 -16.02 -3.86 -19.12
N ALA A 99 -17.19 -4.27 -19.63
CA ALA A 99 -18.45 -4.06 -18.94
C ALA A 99 -18.48 -4.84 -17.63
N ASP A 100 -17.98 -6.07 -17.64
CA ASP A 100 -17.86 -6.93 -16.46
C ASP A 100 -16.96 -6.31 -15.40
N GLN A 101 -15.79 -5.81 -15.82
CA GLN A 101 -14.84 -5.15 -14.93
C GLN A 101 -15.44 -3.88 -14.31
N ILE A 102 -16.07 -3.02 -15.12
CA ILE A 102 -16.68 -1.78 -14.62
C ILE A 102 -17.81 -2.09 -13.64
N ALA A 103 -18.73 -3.00 -14.00
CA ALA A 103 -19.84 -3.38 -13.14
C ALA A 103 -19.35 -4.00 -11.82
N MET A 104 -18.31 -4.83 -11.88
CA MET A 104 -17.70 -5.44 -10.69
C MET A 104 -17.16 -4.37 -9.74
N TYR A 105 -16.38 -3.41 -10.24
CA TYR A 105 -15.83 -2.35 -9.41
C TYR A 105 -16.89 -1.40 -8.88
N ALA A 106 -17.90 -1.06 -9.68
CA ALA A 106 -18.98 -0.17 -9.25
C ALA A 106 -19.83 -0.79 -8.12
N VAL A 107 -20.23 -2.06 -8.26
CA VAL A 107 -21.12 -2.72 -7.30
C VAL A 107 -20.38 -3.23 -6.07
N TYR A 108 -19.26 -3.93 -6.27
CA TYR A 108 -18.59 -4.64 -5.18
C TYR A 108 -17.35 -3.93 -4.64
N GLY A 109 -16.74 -3.02 -5.40
CA GLY A 109 -15.56 -2.27 -4.97
C GLY A 109 -15.77 -1.53 -3.64
N PRO A 110 -16.83 -0.72 -3.49
CA PRO A 110 -17.14 -0.03 -2.23
C PRO A 110 -17.38 -0.99 -1.06
N GLU A 111 -18.10 -2.09 -1.30
CA GLU A 111 -18.43 -3.09 -0.29
C GLU A 111 -17.18 -3.82 0.23
N VAL A 112 -16.30 -4.25 -0.68
CA VAL A 112 -15.02 -4.87 -0.33
C VAL A 112 -14.13 -3.88 0.42
N ARG A 113 -14.02 -2.62 -0.04
CA ARG A 113 -13.23 -1.58 0.64
C ARG A 113 -13.75 -1.34 2.07
N ARG A 114 -15.06 -1.27 2.25
CA ARG A 114 -15.69 -1.12 3.58
C ARG A 114 -15.35 -2.29 4.50
N ASP A 115 -15.48 -3.53 4.02
CA ASP A 115 -15.19 -4.71 4.84
C ASP A 115 -13.71 -4.82 5.22
N LEU A 116 -12.81 -4.47 4.30
CA LEU A 116 -11.37 -4.38 4.58
C LEU A 116 -11.08 -3.28 5.60
N ALA A 117 -11.68 -2.09 5.47
CA ALA A 117 -11.53 -1.00 6.43
C ALA A 117 -12.04 -1.39 7.82
N ASN A 118 -13.18 -2.08 7.89
CA ASN A 118 -13.73 -2.62 9.14
C ASN A 118 -12.77 -3.63 9.78
N PHE A 119 -12.20 -4.54 8.99
CA PHE A 119 -11.21 -5.50 9.49
C PHE A 119 -9.97 -4.80 10.05
N VAL A 120 -9.46 -3.76 9.38
CA VAL A 120 -8.33 -2.96 9.86
C VAL A 120 -8.69 -2.27 11.18
N GLY A 121 -9.86 -1.63 11.27
CA GLY A 121 -10.33 -0.99 12.50
C GLY A 121 -10.42 -1.97 13.68
N VAL A 122 -11.01 -3.14 13.47
CA VAL A 122 -11.08 -4.19 14.49
C VAL A 122 -9.70 -4.73 14.84
N SER A 123 -8.81 -4.92 13.87
CA SER A 123 -7.46 -5.43 14.13
C SER A 123 -6.62 -4.44 14.93
N ASN A 124 -6.71 -3.15 14.62
CA ASN A 124 -5.94 -2.09 15.28
C ASN A 124 -6.41 -1.79 16.71
N THR A 125 -7.58 -2.28 17.13
CA THR A 125 -8.08 -2.17 18.51
C THR A 125 -7.71 -3.39 19.38
N ARG A 126 -7.17 -4.46 18.80
CA ARG A 126 -6.81 -5.68 19.54
C ARG A 126 -5.48 -5.51 20.27
N VAL A 127 -5.47 -5.81 21.55
CA VAL A 127 -4.26 -5.73 22.39
C VAL A 127 -3.20 -6.73 21.94
N ILE A 128 -2.01 -6.22 21.59
CA ILE A 128 -0.77 -6.98 21.50
C ILE A 128 -0.36 -7.35 22.94
N ARG A 129 -0.38 -8.65 23.25
CA ARG A 129 -0.02 -9.16 24.58
C ARG A 129 1.50 -9.14 24.77
N LYS A 130 1.93 -8.87 26.00
CA LYS A 130 3.34 -9.00 26.41
C LYS A 130 3.85 -10.41 26.11
N GLN A 131 4.97 -10.49 25.38
CA GLN A 131 5.59 -11.77 25.01
C GLN A 131 6.74 -12.10 25.98
N ARG A 132 6.84 -13.37 26.39
CA ARG A 132 7.93 -13.84 27.25
C ARG A 132 9.25 -13.78 26.48
N ASN A 133 10.32 -13.32 27.14
CA ASN A 133 11.67 -13.17 26.58
C ASN A 133 11.75 -12.23 25.36
N ARG A 134 10.84 -11.26 25.25
CA ARG A 134 10.82 -10.28 24.15
C ARG A 134 10.51 -8.90 24.72
N GLU A 135 11.48 -8.35 25.44
CA GLU A 135 11.35 -7.06 26.13
C GLU A 135 11.19 -5.88 25.16
N HIS A 136 11.77 -5.99 23.97
CA HIS A 136 11.64 -5.00 22.88
C HIS A 136 10.22 -4.91 22.28
N VAL A 137 9.38 -5.95 22.45
CA VAL A 137 8.01 -5.93 21.91
C VAL A 137 7.11 -5.13 22.84
N VAL A 138 6.72 -3.94 22.39
CA VAL A 138 5.79 -3.08 23.12
C VAL A 138 4.39 -3.70 23.11
N SER A 139 3.87 -4.02 24.30
CA SER A 139 2.50 -4.48 24.47
C SER A 139 1.52 -3.32 24.53
N GLY A 140 0.34 -3.47 23.95
CA GLY A 140 -0.69 -2.43 23.95
C GLY A 140 -1.63 -2.55 22.76
N ILE A 141 -2.52 -1.58 22.61
CA ILE A 141 -3.43 -1.49 21.47
C ILE A 141 -2.66 -0.83 20.32
N PRO A 142 -2.55 -1.45 19.13
CA PRO A 142 -1.79 -0.89 18.00
C PRO A 142 -2.13 0.56 17.68
N ALA A 143 -3.41 0.93 17.68
CA ALA A 143 -3.83 2.31 17.44
C ALA A 143 -3.32 3.31 18.49
N ASP A 144 -3.21 2.88 19.75
CA ASP A 144 -2.71 3.71 20.84
C ASP A 144 -1.18 3.74 20.86
N LEU A 145 -0.54 2.61 20.55
CA LEU A 145 0.91 2.52 20.38
C LEU A 145 1.38 3.42 19.23
N TYR A 146 0.64 3.47 18.11
CA TYR A 146 0.98 4.35 16.99
C TYR A 146 0.95 5.84 17.36
N ARG A 147 0.08 6.23 18.30
CA ARG A 147 -0.07 7.61 18.78
C ARG A 147 0.69 7.88 20.08
N THR A 148 1.49 6.94 20.56
CA THR A 148 2.16 7.09 21.85
C THR A 148 3.34 8.05 21.74
N GLU A 149 3.49 8.90 22.75
CA GLU A 149 4.69 9.73 22.94
C GLU A 149 5.69 9.06 23.89
N LEU A 150 5.35 7.90 24.46
CA LEU A 150 6.18 7.17 25.42
C LEU A 150 7.40 6.49 24.78
N ALA A 151 7.38 6.30 23.46
CA ALA A 151 8.46 5.71 22.70
C ALA A 151 9.08 6.75 21.75
N PRO A 152 10.40 6.73 21.54
CA PRO A 152 11.03 7.60 20.56
C PRO A 152 10.47 7.38 19.15
N ASN A 153 10.10 8.46 18.47
CA ASN A 153 9.73 8.42 17.07
C ASN A 153 10.99 8.50 16.21
N TRP A 154 11.32 7.40 15.54
CA TRP A 154 12.47 7.29 14.63
C TRP A 154 12.14 7.73 13.20
N GLY A 155 11.01 8.40 12.99
CA GLY A 155 10.64 8.99 11.73
C GLY A 155 11.32 10.35 11.53
N VAL A 156 11.90 10.55 10.36
CA VAL A 156 12.45 11.83 9.92
C VAL A 156 11.33 12.62 9.24
N HIS A 157 11.08 13.84 9.73
CA HIS A 157 10.10 14.74 9.11
C HIS A 157 10.60 15.19 7.73
N ILE A 158 9.69 15.19 6.77
CA ILE A 158 9.93 15.82 5.46
C ILE A 158 9.46 17.26 5.61
N ASN A 159 10.29 18.23 5.21
CA ASN A 159 9.96 19.65 5.36
C ASN A 159 8.64 19.99 4.66
N GLU A 160 7.89 20.94 5.23
CA GLU A 160 6.63 21.45 4.67
C GLU A 160 6.84 22.57 3.64
N ASP A 161 8.00 23.22 3.64
CA ASP A 161 8.36 24.22 2.64
C ASP A 161 8.59 23.56 1.27
N ASP A 162 7.85 24.00 0.26
CA ASP A 162 7.96 23.51 -1.13
C ASP A 162 9.35 23.71 -1.74
N ASN A 163 10.16 24.63 -1.19
CA ASN A 163 11.53 24.89 -1.63
C ASN A 163 12.59 24.06 -0.88
N ALA A 164 12.20 23.30 0.15
CA ALA A 164 13.12 22.42 0.84
C ALA A 164 13.53 21.25 -0.05
N ALA A 165 14.81 20.87 -0.03
CA ALA A 165 15.35 19.88 -0.96
C ALA A 165 14.63 18.51 -0.89
N ASP A 166 14.26 18.06 0.30
CA ASP A 166 13.51 16.81 0.50
C ASP A 166 12.04 16.90 0.05
N ARG A 167 11.41 18.06 0.20
CA ARG A 167 10.07 18.31 -0.36
C ARG A 167 10.09 18.33 -1.88
N MET A 168 11.06 19.01 -2.48
CA MET A 168 11.26 19.00 -3.94
C MET A 168 11.50 17.58 -4.46
N ALA A 169 12.36 16.81 -3.78
CA ALA A 169 12.61 15.41 -4.13
C ALA A 169 11.35 14.54 -4.01
N LEU A 170 10.54 14.73 -2.96
CA LEU A 170 9.25 14.05 -2.82
C LEU A 170 8.31 14.41 -3.98
N ASN A 171 8.18 15.69 -4.32
CA ASN A 171 7.30 16.12 -5.40
C ASN A 171 7.73 15.54 -6.75
N GLN A 172 9.04 15.47 -7.03
CA GLN A 172 9.57 14.81 -8.23
C GLN A 172 9.25 13.31 -8.30
N LEU A 173 9.26 12.62 -7.15
CA LEU A 173 8.88 11.20 -7.09
C LEU A 173 7.37 11.00 -7.29
N LEU A 174 6.54 11.97 -6.88
CA LEU A 174 5.08 11.91 -6.98
C LEU A 174 4.51 12.42 -8.31
N ASP A 175 5.24 13.29 -9.02
CA ASP A 175 4.82 13.89 -10.30
C ASP A 175 4.29 12.86 -11.34
N PRO A 176 4.96 11.71 -11.56
CA PRO A 176 4.45 10.68 -12.49
C PRO A 176 3.13 10.02 -12.04
N LEU A 177 2.79 10.15 -10.76
CA LEU A 177 1.61 9.58 -10.13
C LEU A 177 0.49 10.61 -9.92
N GLU A 178 0.67 11.88 -10.32
CA GLU A 178 -0.31 12.95 -10.08
C GLU A 178 -1.70 12.62 -10.67
N SER A 179 -1.72 11.96 -11.83
CA SER A 179 -2.96 11.53 -12.49
C SER A 179 -3.54 10.21 -11.96
N VAL A 180 -2.82 9.53 -11.06
CA VAL A 180 -3.19 8.21 -10.55
C VAL A 180 -3.85 8.34 -9.18
N ASP A 181 -5.16 8.17 -9.17
CA ASP A 181 -5.90 8.03 -7.92
C ASP A 181 -5.93 6.55 -7.48
N ILE A 182 -5.10 6.22 -6.49
CA ILE A 182 -5.01 4.86 -5.91
C ILE A 182 -6.30 4.43 -5.17
N ASP A 183 -7.13 5.40 -4.79
CA ASP A 183 -8.39 5.14 -4.11
C ASP A 183 -9.55 4.90 -5.07
N ARG A 184 -9.33 5.06 -6.38
CA ARG A 184 -10.35 4.86 -7.41
C ARG A 184 -10.00 3.76 -8.40
N PHE A 185 -10.97 2.88 -8.60
CA PHE A 185 -10.90 1.82 -9.62
C PHE A 185 -11.43 2.28 -10.98
N LEU A 186 -12.34 3.24 -10.99
CA LEU A 186 -13.02 3.76 -12.18
C LEU A 186 -12.64 5.22 -12.41
N ALA A 187 -12.62 5.65 -13.68
CA ALA A 187 -12.54 7.07 -13.97
C ALA A 187 -13.77 7.79 -13.38
N GLN A 188 -13.61 9.03 -12.92
CA GLN A 188 -14.67 9.82 -12.27
C GLN A 188 -15.99 9.79 -13.04
N GLU A 189 -15.96 10.06 -14.34
CA GLU A 189 -17.17 10.07 -15.19
C GLU A 189 -17.85 8.69 -15.29
N THR A 190 -17.05 7.61 -15.24
CA THR A 190 -17.57 6.23 -15.25
C THR A 190 -18.20 5.88 -13.92
N GLU A 191 -17.57 6.27 -12.81
CA GLU A 191 -18.11 6.11 -11.46
C GLU A 191 -19.46 6.86 -11.32
N ASP A 192 -19.52 8.12 -11.73
CA ASP A 192 -20.74 8.93 -11.67
C ASP A 192 -21.87 8.33 -12.52
N TRP A 193 -21.54 7.88 -13.73
CA TRP A 193 -22.52 7.22 -14.61
C TRP A 193 -23.04 5.92 -13.98
N CYS A 194 -22.16 5.08 -13.43
CA CYS A 194 -22.56 3.83 -12.79
C CYS A 194 -23.42 4.09 -11.56
N ASN A 195 -23.05 5.06 -10.72
CA ASN A 195 -23.80 5.43 -9.53
C ASN A 195 -25.21 5.90 -9.87
N ALA A 196 -25.37 6.72 -10.92
CA ALA A 196 -26.70 7.15 -11.37
C ALA A 196 -27.58 5.96 -11.80
N ARG A 197 -27.02 4.97 -12.51
CA ARG A 197 -27.77 3.76 -12.90
C ARG A 197 -28.09 2.87 -11.71
N LEU A 198 -27.17 2.72 -10.78
CA LEU A 198 -27.39 1.97 -9.55
C LEU A 198 -28.46 2.62 -8.66
N GLU A 199 -28.50 3.95 -8.61
CA GLU A 199 -29.56 4.70 -7.93
C GLU A 199 -30.93 4.46 -8.59
N GLU A 200 -31.03 4.52 -9.91
CA GLU A 200 -32.26 4.20 -10.65
C GLU A 200 -32.74 2.74 -10.40
N MET A 201 -31.80 1.82 -10.18
CA MET A 201 -32.11 0.43 -9.85
C MET A 201 -32.51 0.23 -8.37
N GLY A 202 -32.30 1.23 -7.51
CA GLY A 202 -32.55 1.15 -6.06
C GLY A 202 -31.48 0.40 -5.29
N PHE A 203 -30.22 0.44 -5.75
CA PHE A 203 -29.09 -0.26 -5.13
C PHE A 203 -28.77 0.29 -3.73
N PHE A 204 -28.78 1.61 -3.55
CA PHE A 204 -28.34 2.25 -2.31
C PHE A 204 -29.37 2.13 -1.17
N GLU A 205 -30.65 1.93 -1.50
CA GLU A 205 -31.72 1.65 -0.56
C GLU A 205 -31.89 0.15 -0.27
N ALA A 206 -31.23 -0.71 -1.05
CA ALA A 206 -31.35 -2.15 -0.89
C ALA A 206 -30.77 -2.58 0.48
N PRO A 207 -31.48 -3.42 1.25
CA PRO A 207 -30.92 -3.96 2.47
C PRO A 207 -29.66 -4.77 2.14
N HIS A 208 -28.70 -4.76 3.06
CA HIS A 208 -27.52 -5.62 2.93
C HIS A 208 -27.98 -7.07 2.77
N ARG A 209 -27.65 -7.67 1.63
CA ARG A 209 -28.06 -9.04 1.32
C ARG A 209 -27.06 -10.00 1.95
N ASP A 210 -27.43 -10.60 3.07
CA ASP A 210 -26.73 -11.76 3.61
C ASP A 210 -27.07 -12.98 2.73
N GLY A 211 -26.09 -13.51 1.99
CA GLY A 211 -26.31 -14.67 1.11
C GLY A 211 -25.09 -15.05 0.27
N ASP A 212 -25.22 -16.11 -0.52
CA ASP A 212 -24.13 -16.59 -1.38
C ASP A 212 -23.89 -15.71 -2.63
N GLU A 213 -24.86 -14.86 -2.99
CA GLU A 213 -24.81 -13.99 -4.17
C GLU A 213 -25.39 -12.58 -3.84
N PRO A 214 -24.76 -11.82 -2.93
CA PRO A 214 -25.20 -10.46 -2.63
C PRO A 214 -25.14 -9.59 -3.89
N TYR A 215 -26.12 -8.72 -4.08
CA TYR A 215 -26.14 -7.71 -5.16
C TYR A 215 -26.02 -8.22 -6.61
N LYS A 216 -26.09 -9.53 -6.85
CA LYS A 216 -25.95 -10.13 -8.20
C LYS A 216 -26.92 -9.54 -9.22
N ASP A 217 -28.18 -9.31 -8.83
CA ASP A 217 -29.18 -8.71 -9.72
C ASP A 217 -28.76 -7.30 -10.18
N PHE A 218 -28.17 -6.51 -9.27
CA PHE A 218 -27.67 -5.17 -9.58
C PHE A 218 -26.44 -5.23 -10.47
N TYR A 219 -25.51 -6.15 -10.19
CA TYR A 219 -24.33 -6.40 -11.00
C TYR A 219 -24.71 -6.77 -12.45
N LEU A 220 -25.56 -7.77 -12.64
CA LEU A 220 -25.99 -8.20 -13.98
C LEU A 220 -26.80 -7.12 -14.70
N GLY A 221 -27.67 -6.41 -13.99
CA GLY A 221 -28.44 -5.32 -14.57
C GLY A 221 -27.55 -4.15 -15.01
N LEU A 222 -26.56 -3.77 -14.21
CA LEU A 222 -25.62 -2.71 -14.54
C LEU A 222 -24.70 -3.11 -15.70
N GLN A 223 -24.18 -4.35 -15.70
CA GLN A 223 -23.38 -4.92 -16.79
C GLN A 223 -24.09 -4.79 -18.14
N LEU A 224 -25.37 -5.18 -18.20
CA LEU A 224 -26.18 -5.05 -19.43
C LEU A 224 -26.34 -3.60 -19.89
N GLN A 225 -26.53 -2.67 -18.95
CA GLN A 225 -26.65 -1.25 -19.28
C GLN A 225 -25.31 -0.66 -19.76
N ILE A 226 -24.19 -1.05 -19.17
CA ILE A 226 -22.86 -0.64 -19.61
C ILE A 226 -22.60 -1.14 -21.03
N GLN A 227 -22.89 -2.41 -21.31
CA GLN A 227 -22.72 -2.97 -22.66
C GLN A 227 -23.54 -2.20 -23.68
N ALA A 228 -24.82 -1.97 -23.41
CA ALA A 228 -25.69 -1.21 -24.30
C ALA A 228 -25.21 0.23 -24.52
N HIS A 229 -24.68 0.87 -23.47
CA HIS A 229 -24.11 2.22 -23.57
C HIS A 229 -22.85 2.22 -24.45
N GLN A 230 -21.95 1.26 -24.25
CA GLN A 230 -20.73 1.11 -25.07
C GLN A 230 -21.05 0.83 -26.54
N ASP A 231 -22.00 -0.07 -26.81
CA ASP A 231 -22.43 -0.41 -28.17
C ASP A 231 -23.06 0.80 -28.89
N SER A 232 -23.68 1.71 -28.14
CA SER A 232 -24.27 2.94 -28.69
C SER A 232 -23.23 4.01 -29.06
N GLY A 233 -22.01 3.94 -28.51
CA GLY A 233 -20.97 4.97 -28.68
C GLY A 233 -21.29 6.30 -28.02
N ALA A 234 -22.25 6.34 -27.07
CA ALA A 234 -22.63 7.54 -26.35
C ALA A 234 -21.54 8.00 -25.37
N GLN A 235 -21.53 9.29 -25.05
CA GLN A 235 -20.69 9.84 -23.99
C GLN A 235 -21.36 9.66 -22.60
N PRO A 236 -20.58 9.48 -21.52
CA PRO A 236 -19.12 9.40 -21.48
C PRO A 236 -18.62 8.03 -21.97
N ILE A 237 -17.37 7.97 -22.42
CA ILE A 237 -16.69 6.69 -22.70
C ILE A 237 -16.39 6.03 -21.36
N LEU A 238 -17.05 4.91 -21.08
CA LEU A 238 -16.90 4.19 -19.83
C LEU A 238 -15.59 3.40 -19.81
N GLN A 239 -14.77 3.65 -18.80
CA GLN A 239 -13.41 3.10 -18.70
C GLN A 239 -12.95 2.92 -17.24
N LEU A 240 -12.01 2.01 -17.05
CA LEU A 240 -11.30 1.87 -15.78
C LEU A 240 -10.37 3.07 -15.56
N ASN A 241 -10.06 3.35 -14.30
CA ASN A 241 -8.95 4.26 -14.00
C ASN A 241 -7.66 3.58 -14.50
N PRO A 242 -6.74 4.27 -15.20
CA PRO A 242 -5.47 3.67 -15.58
C PRO A 242 -4.79 3.08 -14.34
N ILE A 243 -4.64 1.76 -14.35
CA ILE A 243 -3.74 1.10 -13.42
C ILE A 243 -2.36 1.70 -13.73
N PRO A 244 -1.62 2.24 -12.74
CA PRO A 244 -0.23 2.64 -12.97
C PRO A 244 0.51 1.40 -13.49
N LEU A 245 0.69 1.34 -14.81
CA LEU A 245 1.21 0.17 -15.51
C LEU A 245 2.65 -0.02 -15.04
N GLY A 246 2.84 -1.01 -14.16
CA GLY A 246 4.14 -1.43 -13.71
C GLY A 246 4.92 -0.31 -13.04
N GLY A 247 4.69 -0.11 -11.75
CA GLY A 247 5.57 0.70 -10.91
C GLY A 247 7.06 0.39 -11.10
N SER A 248 7.41 -0.81 -11.59
CA SER A 248 8.77 -1.18 -12.00
C SER A 248 9.28 -0.51 -13.28
N SER A 249 8.47 -0.36 -14.34
CA SER A 249 8.94 0.15 -15.64
C SER A 249 9.05 1.68 -15.64
N GLU A 250 8.05 2.34 -15.08
CA GLU A 250 8.09 3.79 -14.86
C GLU A 250 9.17 4.16 -13.85
N TYR A 251 9.38 3.32 -12.82
CA TYR A 251 10.55 3.45 -11.96
C TYR A 251 11.86 3.22 -12.66
N MET A 252 12.03 2.20 -13.49
CA MET A 252 13.29 1.98 -14.21
C MET A 252 13.62 3.20 -15.08
N ARG A 253 12.59 3.84 -15.65
CA ARG A 253 12.72 5.12 -16.36
C ARG A 253 13.16 6.27 -15.44
N LEU A 254 12.55 6.43 -14.27
CA LEU A 254 12.96 7.44 -13.27
C LEU A 254 14.35 7.16 -12.69
N PHE A 255 14.69 5.88 -12.48
CA PHE A 255 15.96 5.37 -12.01
C PHE A 255 17.06 5.72 -13.00
N ASP A 256 16.87 5.45 -14.30
CA ASP A 256 17.82 5.83 -15.35
C ASP A 256 18.03 7.35 -15.42
N GLN A 257 16.98 8.15 -15.14
CA GLN A 257 17.06 9.62 -15.10
C GLN A 257 17.78 10.15 -13.85
N THR A 258 17.64 9.49 -12.70
CA THR A 258 18.30 9.91 -11.44
C THR A 258 19.71 9.32 -11.26
N ASN A 259 20.07 8.22 -11.95
CA ASN A 259 21.34 7.51 -11.78
C ASN A 259 22.48 7.86 -12.76
N MET A 260 22.56 9.10 -13.26
CA MET A 260 23.83 9.54 -13.85
C MET A 260 24.97 9.72 -12.81
N HIS A 261 24.73 9.60 -11.49
CA HIS A 261 25.74 10.01 -10.48
C HIS A 261 25.96 9.14 -9.23
N ARG A 262 25.55 7.87 -9.16
CA ARG A 262 25.85 7.06 -7.97
C ARG A 262 26.34 5.64 -8.32
N GLU A 263 27.64 5.54 -8.57
CA GLU A 263 28.37 4.27 -8.66
C GLU A 263 28.28 3.48 -7.34
N ASP A 264 28.29 2.16 -7.51
CA ASP A 264 28.20 1.09 -6.52
C ASP A 264 28.73 1.41 -5.11
N SER A 265 27.91 1.09 -4.12
CA SER A 265 28.42 0.52 -2.87
C SER A 265 27.67 -0.79 -2.66
N ASN A 266 28.42 -1.89 -2.53
CA ASN A 266 27.90 -3.20 -2.18
C ASN A 266 26.87 -3.04 -1.04
N LEU A 267 25.59 -3.26 -1.35
CA LEU A 267 24.50 -3.28 -0.37
C LEU A 267 24.66 -4.38 0.69
N GLU A 268 25.67 -5.23 0.52
CA GLU A 268 26.09 -6.27 1.48
C GLU A 268 26.97 -5.72 2.61
N ASP A 269 27.67 -4.59 2.40
CA ASP A 269 28.46 -3.92 3.45
C ASP A 269 27.60 -2.81 4.08
N SER A 270 26.84 -3.18 5.10
CA SER A 270 25.95 -2.23 5.78
C SER A 270 26.77 -1.22 6.56
N SER A 271 26.64 0.06 6.21
CA SER A 271 27.18 1.17 7.00
C SER A 271 26.33 1.51 8.22
N ILE A 272 25.21 0.80 8.41
CA ILE A 272 24.32 0.96 9.57
C ILE A 272 24.96 0.24 10.76
N PRO A 273 25.13 0.92 11.90
CA PRO A 273 25.71 0.29 13.10
C PRO A 273 24.89 -0.91 13.58
N LEU A 274 25.57 -1.93 14.10
CA LEU A 274 24.94 -3.15 14.60
C LEU A 274 23.96 -2.89 15.75
N GLU A 275 24.15 -1.78 16.46
CA GLU A 275 23.28 -1.29 17.53
C GLU A 275 21.88 -0.87 17.04
N PHE A 276 21.73 -0.58 15.74
CA PHE A 276 20.41 -0.33 15.14
C PHE A 276 19.69 -1.62 14.73
N PHE A 277 20.38 -2.76 14.73
CA PHE A 277 19.80 -4.06 14.39
C PHE A 277 19.47 -4.85 15.66
N GLU A 278 18.38 -5.61 15.60
CA GLU A 278 18.03 -6.57 16.65
C GLU A 278 19.11 -7.66 16.73
N ASP A 279 19.49 -8.07 17.94
CA ASP A 279 20.17 -9.36 18.13
C ASP A 279 19.15 -10.46 17.76
N ASP A 280 19.37 -11.12 16.62
CA ASP A 280 18.56 -12.27 16.17
C ASP A 280 18.81 -13.48 17.10
N ASP A 281 18.17 -13.50 18.28
CA ASP A 281 18.08 -14.64 19.21
C ASP A 281 16.70 -15.35 19.17
#